data_AF-A0A7C2TEI2-F1
#
_entry.id   AF-A0A7C2TEI2-F1
#
_cell.length_a   1.000
_cell.length_b   1.000
_cell.length_c   1.000
_cell.angle_alpha   90.00
_cell.angle_beta   90.00
_cell.angle_gamma   90.00
#
_symmetry.space_group_name_H-M   'P 1'
#
loop_
_entity.id
_entity.type
_entity.pdbx_description
1 polymer ?
#
loop_
_entity_poly.entity_id
_entity_poly.type
_entity_poly.pdbx_seq_one_letter_code
_entity_poly.pdbx_strand_id
1 'polypeptide(L)'
;MSPENQTQTFEQTIRATAPQVYHAFTNATALREWLCDSAQAIPHPGGRLYMWWNSGYYAAGEYLITRPNELVSFSWFGRGDPGITQVEVTLNTRDDSTVVTLKHSGLGSGEEWAHAIQEIQDGWKRGLENLASVLETGQDLRFVLRPMLGITIGEFNAEEAKRLGLPISEGVRLDGVVDGMGAQAAGLQAGDVIISLDGKPATDWTSLTNALQAHRAGDKVEVMFYRGAEKRSIPMVLSRRPMPDIPMNPSGLAQAVRQRYAESDARLREFFKGVTEEQASYKPGPQEWSAKEVLAHFIHGERYTGNWIEELIAGQERWADDWAGNLHERVRATVKAYPTVPDLLQELERTEMETVSLLADLPAYFVARKGSYWRLAHSLLEDPYHLNQHLEQMQASIEAARNK
;
A
#
# COMPACT_ATOMS: atom_id res chain seq x y z
N MET A 1 -31.08 31.74 -18.17
CA MET A 1 -30.46 31.76 -16.83
C MET A 1 -29.39 30.70 -16.87
N SER A 2 -28.12 31.06 -16.75
CA SER A 2 -27.06 30.07 -16.59
C SER A 2 -27.38 29.26 -15.32
N PRO A 3 -27.27 27.93 -15.33
CA PRO A 3 -27.51 27.14 -14.13
C PRO A 3 -26.61 27.66 -12.99
N GLU A 4 -27.18 27.83 -11.79
CA GLU A 4 -26.42 28.27 -10.62
C GLU A 4 -25.40 27.18 -10.27
N ASN A 5 -24.11 27.50 -10.45
CA ASN A 5 -23.04 26.59 -10.08
C ASN A 5 -22.91 26.54 -8.56
N GLN A 6 -23.03 25.34 -8.01
CA GLN A 6 -22.86 25.05 -6.59
C GLN A 6 -21.36 25.04 -6.19
N THR A 7 -21.10 25.28 -4.91
CA THR A 7 -19.76 25.18 -4.31
C THR A 7 -19.85 24.44 -3.00
N GLN A 8 -19.00 23.43 -2.81
CA GLN A 8 -18.78 22.79 -1.52
C GLN A 8 -17.53 23.37 -0.85
N THR A 9 -17.60 23.61 0.45
CA THR A 9 -16.47 24.15 1.24
C THR A 9 -16.17 23.22 2.41
N PHE A 10 -14.89 22.96 2.62
CA PHE A 10 -14.36 22.11 3.68
C PHE A 10 -13.28 22.87 4.43
N GLU A 11 -13.18 22.61 5.73
CA GLU A 11 -12.15 23.18 6.59
C GLU A 11 -11.50 22.08 7.42
N GLN A 12 -10.17 22.07 7.48
CA GLN A 12 -9.39 21.16 8.31
C GLN A 12 -8.24 21.93 8.95
N THR A 13 -8.11 21.85 10.27
CA THR A 13 -6.90 22.33 10.96
C THR A 13 -5.91 21.17 11.03
N ILE A 14 -4.66 21.43 10.63
CA ILE A 14 -3.60 20.43 10.59
C ILE A 14 -2.40 20.94 11.36
N ARG A 15 -1.85 20.12 12.27
CA ARG A 15 -0.63 20.42 13.00
C ARG A 15 0.62 20.21 12.13
N ALA A 16 0.74 21.05 11.12
CA ALA A 16 1.85 21.15 10.19
C ALA A 16 2.01 22.59 9.70
N THR A 17 3.21 22.93 9.26
CA THR A 17 3.51 24.26 8.72
C THR A 17 2.86 24.46 7.34
N ALA A 18 2.56 25.71 6.99
CA ALA A 18 1.98 26.02 5.68
C ALA A 18 2.82 25.51 4.49
N PRO A 19 4.17 25.54 4.53
CA PRO A 19 4.99 24.88 3.50
C PRO A 19 4.79 23.37 3.37
N GLN A 20 4.61 22.64 4.48
CA GLN A 20 4.34 21.19 4.42
C GLN A 20 2.98 20.92 3.80
N VAL A 21 1.96 21.68 4.18
CA VAL A 21 0.62 21.54 3.59
C VAL A 21 0.63 21.93 2.11
N TYR A 22 1.30 23.03 1.75
CA TYR A 22 1.42 23.46 0.36
C TYR A 22 2.11 22.41 -0.50
N HIS A 23 3.19 21.80 0.00
CA HIS A 23 3.87 20.69 -0.67
C HIS A 23 2.93 19.51 -0.93
N ALA A 24 2.04 19.19 0.01
CA ALA A 24 1.08 18.09 -0.13
C ALA A 24 0.11 18.24 -1.32
N PHE A 25 -0.13 19.46 -1.80
CA PHE A 25 -0.97 19.74 -2.97
C PHE A 25 -0.17 20.02 -4.26
N THR A 26 1.14 20.17 -4.16
CA THR A 26 1.99 20.65 -5.27
C THR A 26 3.10 19.69 -5.67
N ASN A 27 3.23 18.56 -4.96
CA ASN A 27 4.20 17.53 -5.28
C ASN A 27 3.51 16.19 -5.56
N ALA A 28 3.94 15.52 -6.63
CA ALA A 28 3.35 14.25 -7.06
C ALA A 28 3.53 13.14 -6.02
N THR A 29 4.72 13.00 -5.43
CA THR A 29 4.97 12.03 -4.34
C THR A 29 4.08 12.32 -3.14
N ALA A 30 3.92 13.58 -2.74
CA ALA A 30 3.09 13.95 -1.60
C ALA A 30 1.59 13.71 -1.86
N LEU A 31 1.07 14.01 -3.07
CA LEU A 31 -0.31 13.72 -3.46
C LEU A 31 -0.63 12.22 -3.34
N ARG A 32 0.33 11.35 -3.67
CA ARG A 32 0.22 9.89 -3.55
C ARG A 32 0.13 9.40 -2.11
N GLU A 33 0.61 10.19 -1.14
CA GLU A 33 0.62 9.79 0.27
C GLU A 33 -0.75 9.95 0.93
N TRP A 34 -1.57 10.88 0.46
CA TRP A 34 -2.83 11.19 1.14
C TRP A 34 -4.08 11.16 0.25
N LEU A 35 -3.97 11.52 -1.04
CA LEU A 35 -5.14 11.75 -1.90
C LEU A 35 -5.39 10.59 -2.85
N CYS A 36 -4.43 10.27 -3.71
CA CYS A 36 -4.55 9.31 -4.80
C CYS A 36 -3.52 8.18 -4.73
N ASP A 37 -3.66 7.15 -5.55
CA ASP A 37 -2.67 6.07 -5.64
C ASP A 37 -1.47 6.49 -6.51
N SER A 38 -1.72 7.37 -7.46
CA SER A 38 -0.73 7.92 -8.37
C SER A 38 -1.03 9.33 -8.84
N ALA A 39 0.04 10.09 -9.12
CA ALA A 39 -0.05 11.47 -9.53
C ALA A 39 1.10 11.89 -10.47
N GLN A 40 0.83 12.89 -11.30
CA GLN A 40 1.81 13.77 -11.94
C GLN A 40 1.40 15.22 -11.65
N ALA A 41 2.35 16.06 -11.26
CA ALA A 41 2.08 17.44 -10.87
C ALA A 41 3.20 18.37 -11.36
N ILE A 42 2.81 19.46 -12.01
CA ILE A 42 3.69 20.56 -12.41
C ILE A 42 3.11 21.85 -11.80
N PRO A 43 3.54 22.26 -10.58
CA PRO A 43 2.84 23.25 -9.77
C PRO A 43 3.19 24.70 -10.15
N HIS A 44 2.78 25.13 -11.35
CA HIS A 44 2.78 26.54 -11.77
C HIS A 44 1.52 26.80 -12.63
N PRO A 45 1.09 28.05 -12.85
CA PRO A 45 -0.08 28.33 -13.69
C PRO A 45 0.07 27.71 -15.09
N GLY A 46 -0.96 26.98 -15.55
CA GLY A 46 -0.95 26.20 -16.79
C GLY A 46 -0.19 24.87 -16.73
N GLY A 47 0.42 24.54 -15.59
CA GLY A 47 1.09 23.27 -15.38
C GLY A 47 0.08 22.14 -15.15
N ARG A 48 0.37 20.95 -15.67
CA ARG A 48 -0.57 19.82 -15.66
C ARG A 48 -0.67 19.15 -14.30
N LEU A 49 -1.87 18.68 -13.98
CA LEU A 49 -2.17 17.81 -12.86
C LEU A 49 -2.92 16.58 -13.39
N TYR A 50 -2.42 15.40 -13.08
CA TYR A 50 -3.10 14.15 -13.38
C TYR A 50 -3.01 13.22 -12.17
N MET A 51 -4.14 12.66 -11.75
CA MET A 51 -4.25 11.80 -10.58
C MET A 51 -5.16 10.62 -10.89
N TRP A 52 -4.86 9.45 -10.34
CA TRP A 52 -5.73 8.29 -10.46
C TRP A 52 -5.72 7.40 -9.22
N TRP A 53 -6.79 6.62 -9.11
CA TRP A 53 -7.06 5.70 -8.02
C TRP A 53 -7.18 4.28 -8.57
N ASN A 54 -6.80 3.29 -7.76
CA ASN A 54 -6.89 1.87 -8.09
C ASN A 54 -8.34 1.40 -8.29
N SER A 55 -9.34 2.18 -7.88
CA SER A 55 -10.76 1.97 -8.21
C SER A 55 -11.08 2.18 -9.69
N GLY A 56 -10.16 2.76 -10.47
CA GLY A 56 -10.35 3.09 -11.88
C GLY A 56 -10.88 4.51 -12.14
N TYR A 57 -11.13 5.30 -11.09
CA TYR A 57 -11.38 6.73 -11.22
C TYR A 57 -10.06 7.48 -11.47
N TYR A 58 -10.12 8.55 -12.26
CA TYR A 58 -9.02 9.47 -12.47
C TYR A 58 -9.56 10.89 -12.56
N ALA A 59 -8.70 11.87 -12.27
CA ALA A 59 -8.98 13.28 -12.43
C ALA A 59 -7.80 13.96 -13.14
N ALA A 60 -8.12 14.83 -14.09
CA ALA A 60 -7.14 15.62 -14.83
C ALA A 60 -7.46 17.11 -14.73
N GLY A 61 -6.43 17.94 -14.81
CA GLY A 61 -6.58 19.38 -14.80
C GLY A 61 -5.27 20.12 -14.99
N GLU A 62 -5.31 21.41 -14.71
CA GLU A 62 -4.15 22.29 -14.70
C GLU A 62 -4.18 23.17 -13.45
N TYR A 63 -3.00 23.49 -12.93
CA TYR A 63 -2.83 24.49 -11.89
C TYR A 63 -3.21 25.86 -12.46
N LEU A 64 -4.14 26.54 -11.79
CA LEU A 64 -4.65 27.86 -12.19
C LEU A 64 -3.93 28.96 -11.42
N ILE A 65 -3.74 28.77 -10.11
CA ILE A 65 -3.08 29.73 -9.23
C ILE A 65 -2.13 28.97 -8.31
N THR A 66 -0.91 29.48 -8.18
CA THR A 66 0.09 28.99 -7.22
C THR A 66 0.70 30.18 -6.50
N ARG A 67 0.37 30.33 -5.21
CA ARG A 67 1.00 31.26 -4.29
C ARG A 67 1.61 30.45 -3.16
N PRO A 68 2.96 30.26 -3.16
CA PRO A 68 3.64 29.41 -2.20
C PRO A 68 3.16 29.64 -0.77
N ASN A 69 2.75 28.56 -0.10
CA ASN A 69 2.33 28.54 1.31
C ASN A 69 1.04 29.31 1.64
N GLU A 70 0.33 29.84 0.64
CA GLU A 70 -0.89 30.64 0.84
C GLU A 70 -2.09 30.09 0.08
N LEU A 71 -1.93 29.79 -1.20
CA LEU A 71 -3.04 29.36 -2.06
C LEU A 71 -2.54 28.48 -3.20
N VAL A 72 -3.27 27.40 -3.45
CA VAL A 72 -3.17 26.62 -4.68
C VAL A 72 -4.56 26.38 -5.24
N SER A 73 -4.74 26.57 -6.54
CA SER A 73 -5.97 26.25 -7.23
C SER A 73 -5.68 25.52 -8.53
N PHE A 74 -6.54 24.58 -8.89
CA PHE A 74 -6.45 23.79 -10.10
C PHE A 74 -7.85 23.44 -10.64
N SER A 75 -7.94 23.25 -11.94
CA SER A 75 -9.14 22.67 -12.56
C SER A 75 -9.23 21.17 -12.24
N TRP A 76 -10.45 20.64 -12.28
CA TRP A 76 -10.73 19.22 -12.02
C TRP A 76 -11.70 18.70 -13.07
N PHE A 77 -11.31 17.62 -13.73
CA PHE A 77 -12.16 16.88 -14.63
C PHE A 77 -11.99 15.39 -14.38
N GLY A 78 -12.94 14.81 -13.67
CA GLY A 78 -12.95 13.40 -13.31
C GLY A 78 -13.52 12.50 -14.40
N ARG A 79 -13.16 11.22 -14.33
CA ARG A 79 -13.74 10.17 -15.15
C ARG A 79 -15.24 10.05 -14.87
N GLY A 80 -16.06 10.47 -15.83
CA GLY A 80 -17.52 10.42 -15.72
C GLY A 80 -18.15 11.67 -15.09
N ASP A 81 -17.34 12.69 -14.74
CA ASP A 81 -17.87 13.96 -14.26
C ASP A 81 -18.60 14.69 -15.41
N PRO A 82 -19.75 15.35 -15.17
CA PRO A 82 -20.51 16.00 -16.23
C PRO A 82 -19.86 17.26 -16.81
N GLY A 83 -18.85 17.82 -16.15
CA GLY A 83 -18.16 19.03 -16.59
C GLY A 83 -16.90 19.32 -15.77
N ILE A 84 -16.14 20.31 -16.22
CA ILE A 84 -14.93 20.78 -15.54
C ILE A 84 -15.32 21.64 -14.35
N THR A 85 -14.74 21.35 -13.19
CA THR A 85 -14.88 22.10 -11.94
C THR A 85 -13.54 22.70 -11.53
N GLN A 86 -13.54 23.43 -10.41
CA GLN A 86 -12.33 24.06 -9.88
C GLN A 86 -12.20 23.80 -8.39
N VAL A 87 -10.98 23.44 -7.98
CA VAL A 87 -10.59 23.32 -6.57
C VAL A 87 -9.70 24.50 -6.21
N GLU A 88 -10.00 25.16 -5.10
CA GLU A 88 -9.17 26.20 -4.49
C GLU A 88 -8.87 25.81 -3.05
N VAL A 89 -7.59 25.80 -2.70
CA VAL A 89 -7.11 25.51 -1.35
C VAL A 89 -6.39 26.74 -0.83
N THR A 90 -6.86 27.27 0.29
CA THR A 90 -6.24 28.40 0.99
C THR A 90 -5.67 27.96 2.32
N LEU A 91 -4.51 28.48 2.67
CA LEU A 91 -3.71 28.08 3.83
C LEU A 91 -3.56 29.28 4.75
N ASN A 92 -4.08 29.17 5.97
CA ASN A 92 -3.96 30.20 6.99
C ASN A 92 -3.17 29.64 8.17
N THR A 93 -1.99 30.19 8.43
CA THR A 93 -1.17 29.76 9.57
C THR A 93 -1.80 30.21 10.88
N ARG A 94 -1.88 29.30 11.85
CA ARG A 94 -2.36 29.54 13.21
C ARG A 94 -1.46 28.79 14.20
N ASP A 95 -0.62 29.53 14.91
CA ASP A 95 0.35 28.99 15.87
C ASP A 95 1.27 27.93 15.23
N ASP A 96 1.27 26.68 15.73
CA ASP A 96 2.03 25.54 15.20
C ASP A 96 1.26 24.73 14.14
N SER A 97 0.13 25.27 13.67
CA SER A 97 -0.82 24.58 12.79
C SER A 97 -1.19 25.44 11.57
N THR A 98 -1.80 24.81 10.58
CA THR A 98 -2.35 25.46 9.38
C THR A 98 -3.82 25.10 9.23
N VAL A 99 -4.66 26.12 9.10
CA VAL A 99 -6.07 25.96 8.72
C VAL A 99 -6.15 25.89 7.21
N VAL A 100 -6.59 24.74 6.70
CA VAL A 100 -6.80 24.46 5.29
C VAL A 100 -8.27 24.68 4.97
N THR A 101 -8.58 25.64 4.12
CA THR A 101 -9.93 25.81 3.56
C THR A 101 -9.92 25.40 2.11
N LEU A 102 -10.66 24.35 1.78
CA LEU A 102 -10.82 23.81 0.43
C LEU A 102 -12.20 24.15 -0.10
N LYS A 103 -12.27 24.77 -1.27
CA LYS A 103 -13.50 25.04 -2.01
C LYS A 103 -13.48 24.27 -3.32
N HIS A 104 -14.53 23.50 -3.58
CA HIS A 104 -14.77 22.85 -4.86
C HIS A 104 -16.00 23.50 -5.51
N SER A 105 -15.76 24.31 -6.54
CA SER A 105 -16.75 25.13 -7.24
C SER A 105 -16.97 24.69 -8.69
N GLY A 106 -18.03 25.20 -9.33
CA GLY A 106 -18.38 24.84 -10.70
C GLY A 106 -19.23 23.57 -10.80
N LEU A 107 -19.74 23.08 -9.67
CA LEU A 107 -20.60 21.91 -9.60
C LEU A 107 -21.96 22.30 -10.19
N GLY A 108 -22.43 21.58 -11.21
CA GLY A 108 -23.75 21.85 -11.77
C GLY A 108 -24.90 21.43 -10.85
N SER A 109 -26.09 21.31 -11.43
CA SER A 109 -27.30 20.87 -10.76
C SER A 109 -27.96 19.76 -11.58
N GLY A 110 -28.89 19.00 -10.98
CA GLY A 110 -29.62 17.93 -11.67
C GLY A 110 -29.14 16.53 -11.30
N GLU A 111 -29.85 15.51 -11.80
CA GLU A 111 -29.56 14.11 -11.52
C GLU A 111 -28.19 13.68 -12.05
N GLU A 112 -27.74 14.27 -13.16
CA GLU A 112 -26.44 14.01 -13.77
C GLU A 112 -25.27 14.40 -12.84
N TRP A 113 -25.46 15.39 -11.97
CA TRP A 113 -24.46 15.84 -11.00
C TRP A 113 -24.60 15.16 -9.63
N ALA A 114 -25.73 14.53 -9.32
CA ALA A 114 -26.04 14.02 -7.98
C ALA A 114 -24.97 13.04 -7.47
N HIS A 115 -24.55 12.10 -8.31
CA HIS A 115 -23.50 11.14 -7.96
C HIS A 115 -22.13 11.81 -7.77
N ALA A 116 -21.71 12.67 -8.71
CA ALA A 116 -20.43 13.37 -8.63
C ALA A 116 -20.34 14.29 -7.39
N ILE A 117 -21.43 15.00 -7.07
CA ILE A 117 -21.52 15.87 -5.88
C ILE A 117 -21.34 15.07 -4.59
N GLN A 118 -21.96 13.89 -4.49
CA GLN A 118 -21.83 13.02 -3.32
C GLN A 118 -20.41 12.45 -3.20
N GLU A 119 -19.84 11.93 -4.29
CA GLU A 119 -18.48 11.39 -4.30
C GLU A 119 -17.43 12.46 -3.98
N ILE A 120 -17.59 13.67 -4.49
CA ILE A 120 -16.73 14.82 -4.15
C ILE A 120 -16.83 15.15 -2.66
N GLN A 121 -18.03 15.15 -2.10
CA GLN A 121 -18.25 15.45 -0.69
C GLN A 121 -17.58 14.41 0.22
N ASP A 122 -17.81 13.13 -0.04
CA ASP A 122 -17.25 12.04 0.76
C ASP A 122 -15.74 11.87 0.50
N GLY A 123 -15.30 12.13 -0.72
CA GLY A 123 -13.90 12.12 -1.13
C GLY A 123 -13.09 13.18 -0.40
N TRP A 124 -13.54 14.45 -0.40
CA TRP A 124 -12.82 15.53 0.28
C TRP A 124 -12.81 15.38 1.79
N LYS A 125 -13.93 14.95 2.40
CA LYS A 125 -13.98 14.72 3.84
C LYS A 125 -12.96 13.66 4.28
N ARG A 126 -12.92 12.52 3.60
CA ARG A 126 -11.95 11.44 3.89
C ARG A 126 -10.52 11.84 3.53
N GLY A 127 -10.34 12.54 2.42
CA GLY A 127 -9.05 13.02 1.94
C GLY A 127 -8.40 13.99 2.92
N LEU A 128 -9.13 15.00 3.40
CA LEU A 128 -8.59 15.98 4.35
C LEU A 128 -8.31 15.38 5.74
N GLU A 129 -9.13 14.43 6.18
CA GLU A 129 -8.83 13.61 7.37
C GLU A 129 -7.51 12.83 7.19
N ASN A 130 -7.31 12.22 6.02
CA ASN A 130 -6.09 11.50 5.71
C ASN A 130 -4.86 12.43 5.59
N LEU A 131 -5.03 13.60 4.96
CA LEU A 131 -3.98 14.62 4.87
C LEU A 131 -3.48 15.03 6.25
N ALA A 132 -4.41 15.25 7.19
CA ALA A 132 -4.05 15.55 8.57
C ALA A 132 -3.24 14.41 9.19
N SER A 133 -3.71 13.16 9.06
CA SER A 133 -2.97 11.99 9.58
C SER A 133 -1.56 11.86 8.98
N VAL A 134 -1.41 11.99 7.67
CA VAL A 134 -0.12 11.88 6.96
C VAL A 134 0.85 12.98 7.41
N LEU A 135 0.37 14.22 7.56
CA LEU A 135 1.23 15.34 7.96
C LEU A 135 1.55 15.36 9.47
N GLU A 136 0.65 14.84 10.30
CA GLU A 136 0.81 14.85 11.76
C GLU A 136 1.54 13.61 12.29
N THR A 137 1.26 12.44 11.71
CA THR A 137 1.72 11.14 12.20
C THR A 137 2.55 10.36 11.18
N GLY A 138 2.41 10.67 9.88
CA GLY A 138 2.99 9.91 8.78
C GLY A 138 2.11 8.77 8.27
N GLN A 139 1.07 8.39 9.01
CA GLN A 139 0.22 7.26 8.64
C GLN A 139 -0.79 7.63 7.55
N ASP A 140 -0.80 6.86 6.47
CA ASP A 140 -1.85 6.88 5.46
C ASP A 140 -3.05 6.04 5.94
N LEU A 141 -4.15 6.69 6.31
CA LEU A 141 -5.39 6.08 6.77
C LEU A 141 -6.03 5.16 5.72
N ARG A 142 -5.81 5.40 4.43
CA ARG A 142 -6.30 4.50 3.36
C ARG A 142 -5.64 3.13 3.45
N PHE A 143 -4.44 3.09 4.01
CA PHE A 143 -3.68 1.87 4.26
C PHE A 143 -3.92 1.35 5.69
N VAL A 144 -3.67 2.16 6.72
CA VAL A 144 -3.67 1.68 8.12
C VAL A 144 -5.05 1.37 8.68
N LEU A 145 -6.11 1.98 8.12
CA LEU A 145 -7.49 1.68 8.48
C LEU A 145 -8.16 0.71 7.51
N ARG A 146 -7.40 0.04 6.64
CA ARG A 146 -7.96 -1.01 5.79
C ARG A 146 -8.57 -2.11 6.68
N PRO A 147 -9.87 -2.38 6.56
CA PRO A 147 -10.54 -3.33 7.42
C PRO A 147 -10.05 -4.76 7.17
N MET A 148 -9.87 -5.52 8.24
CA MET A 148 -9.53 -6.94 8.20
C MET A 148 -10.46 -7.74 9.12
N LEU A 149 -10.96 -8.86 8.60
CA LEU A 149 -11.71 -9.85 9.38
C LEU A 149 -10.76 -10.67 10.26
N GLY A 150 -9.59 -11.04 9.72
CA GLY A 150 -8.64 -11.95 10.37
C GLY A 150 -9.04 -13.42 10.19
N ILE A 151 -9.21 -13.84 8.93
CA ILE A 151 -9.66 -15.19 8.56
C ILE A 151 -8.72 -15.83 7.55
N THR A 152 -8.66 -17.16 7.55
CA THR A 152 -8.09 -17.96 6.45
C THR A 152 -9.24 -18.67 5.74
N ILE A 153 -9.32 -18.51 4.42
CA ILE A 153 -10.42 -19.03 3.62
C ILE A 153 -10.07 -20.39 3.01
N GLY A 154 -11.09 -21.24 2.86
CA GLY A 154 -11.00 -22.50 2.14
C GLY A 154 -11.93 -22.56 0.94
N GLU A 155 -11.76 -23.57 0.11
CA GLU A 155 -12.69 -23.84 -1.01
C GLU A 155 -14.10 -24.14 -0.50
N PHE A 156 -15.10 -23.49 -1.10
CA PHE A 156 -16.51 -23.72 -0.79
C PHE A 156 -17.35 -23.75 -2.06
N ASN A 157 -18.18 -24.77 -2.20
CA ASN A 157 -19.09 -24.96 -3.33
C ASN A 157 -20.30 -25.80 -2.89
N ALA A 158 -21.27 -26.01 -3.79
CA ALA A 158 -22.49 -26.74 -3.48
C ALA A 158 -22.25 -28.21 -3.04
N GLU A 159 -21.24 -28.88 -3.58
CA GLU A 159 -20.91 -30.26 -3.17
C GLU A 159 -20.31 -30.30 -1.77
N GLU A 160 -19.44 -29.33 -1.46
CA GLU A 160 -18.88 -29.17 -0.12
C GLU A 160 -19.96 -28.81 0.90
N ALA A 161 -20.89 -27.93 0.54
CA ALA A 161 -22.01 -27.58 1.41
C ALA A 161 -22.91 -28.79 1.73
N LYS A 162 -23.20 -29.64 0.74
CA LYS A 162 -23.91 -30.91 0.96
C LYS A 162 -23.13 -31.85 1.88
N ARG A 163 -21.81 -31.98 1.67
CA ARG A 163 -20.93 -32.82 2.51
C ARG A 163 -20.93 -32.36 3.97
N LEU A 164 -21.00 -31.05 4.18
CA LEU A 164 -21.04 -30.43 5.51
C LEU A 164 -22.46 -30.34 6.11
N GLY A 165 -23.50 -30.79 5.38
CA GLY A 165 -24.89 -30.75 5.83
C GLY A 165 -25.46 -29.33 5.98
N LEU A 166 -24.96 -28.39 5.18
CA LEU A 166 -25.33 -26.98 5.23
C LEU A 166 -26.56 -26.70 4.34
N PRO A 167 -27.55 -25.91 4.81
CA PRO A 167 -28.74 -25.55 4.03
C PRO A 167 -28.48 -24.36 3.08
N ILE A 168 -27.27 -24.28 2.51
CA ILE A 168 -26.79 -23.23 1.61
C ILE A 168 -25.93 -23.85 0.51
N SER A 169 -25.71 -23.14 -0.58
CA SER A 169 -24.81 -23.55 -1.67
C SER A 169 -23.65 -22.58 -1.92
N GLU A 170 -23.68 -21.43 -1.25
CA GLU A 170 -22.78 -20.28 -1.45
C GLU A 170 -22.41 -19.70 -0.08
N GLY A 171 -21.22 -19.08 0.01
CA GLY A 171 -20.66 -18.59 1.25
C GLY A 171 -19.13 -18.58 1.24
N VAL A 172 -18.54 -18.03 2.30
CA VAL A 172 -17.08 -18.05 2.52
C VAL A 172 -16.76 -18.98 3.68
N ARG A 173 -16.23 -20.16 3.38
CA ARG A 173 -15.79 -21.13 4.39
C ARG A 173 -14.48 -20.68 5.01
N LEU A 174 -14.42 -20.75 6.34
CA LEU A 174 -13.21 -20.50 7.10
C LEU A 174 -12.43 -21.80 7.31
N ASP A 175 -11.19 -21.85 6.84
CA ASP A 175 -10.23 -22.88 7.24
C ASP A 175 -9.62 -22.55 8.61
N GLY A 176 -9.79 -21.31 9.09
CA GLY A 176 -9.25 -20.83 10.35
C GLY A 176 -9.45 -19.33 10.57
N VAL A 177 -8.97 -18.86 11.72
CA VAL A 177 -8.94 -17.45 12.10
C VAL A 177 -7.50 -17.03 12.43
N VAL A 178 -7.21 -15.75 12.27
CA VAL A 178 -5.89 -15.18 12.60
C VAL A 178 -5.89 -14.73 14.05
N ASP A 179 -4.89 -15.18 14.80
CA ASP A 179 -4.75 -14.86 16.21
C ASP A 179 -4.67 -13.34 16.47
N GLY A 180 -5.35 -12.90 17.53
CA GLY A 180 -5.41 -11.50 17.94
C GLY A 180 -6.30 -10.60 17.07
N MET A 181 -6.99 -11.16 16.06
CA MET A 181 -7.84 -10.38 15.14
C MET A 181 -9.34 -10.54 15.42
N GLY A 182 -10.14 -9.74 14.71
CA GLY A 182 -11.57 -9.54 14.93
C GLY A 182 -12.38 -10.84 14.89
N ALA A 183 -12.13 -11.71 13.91
CA ALA A 183 -12.83 -12.98 13.78
C ALA A 183 -12.62 -13.89 14.98
N GLN A 184 -11.37 -14.04 15.45
CA GLN A 184 -11.08 -14.79 16.66
C GLN A 184 -11.74 -14.14 17.89
N ALA A 185 -11.61 -12.82 18.05
CA ALA A 185 -12.17 -12.09 19.18
C ALA A 185 -13.70 -12.17 19.25
N ALA A 186 -14.38 -12.27 18.09
CA ALA A 186 -15.82 -12.46 17.99
C ALA A 186 -16.27 -13.92 18.14
N GLY A 187 -15.32 -14.87 18.19
CA GLY A 187 -15.60 -16.30 18.38
C GLY A 187 -15.93 -17.06 17.09
N LEU A 188 -15.55 -16.53 15.92
CA LEU A 188 -15.49 -17.32 14.69
C LEU A 188 -14.39 -18.37 14.78
N GLN A 189 -14.55 -19.47 14.05
CA GLN A 189 -13.61 -20.57 14.07
C GLN A 189 -13.58 -21.31 12.72
N ALA A 190 -12.62 -22.21 12.56
CA ALA A 190 -12.56 -23.11 11.42
C ALA A 190 -13.87 -23.91 11.25
N GLY A 191 -14.33 -24.05 10.01
CA GLY A 191 -15.58 -24.70 9.64
C GLY A 191 -16.82 -23.79 9.63
N ASP A 192 -16.71 -22.53 10.11
CA ASP A 192 -17.78 -21.55 9.92
C ASP A 192 -17.88 -21.15 8.43
N VAL A 193 -19.10 -20.88 7.96
CA VAL A 193 -19.36 -20.36 6.60
C VAL A 193 -20.06 -19.03 6.69
N ILE A 194 -19.34 -17.94 6.40
CA ILE A 194 -19.89 -16.58 6.37
C ILE A 194 -20.81 -16.44 5.17
N ILE A 195 -22.01 -15.90 5.40
CA ILE A 195 -23.03 -15.69 4.37
C ILE A 195 -23.47 -14.23 4.25
N SER A 196 -23.14 -13.38 5.23
CA SER A 196 -23.39 -11.95 5.15
C SER A 196 -22.49 -11.16 6.09
N LEU A 197 -22.17 -9.93 5.67
CA LEU A 197 -21.49 -8.91 6.44
C LEU A 197 -22.33 -7.63 6.41
N ASP A 198 -22.79 -7.18 7.57
CA ASP A 198 -23.60 -5.97 7.76
C ASP A 198 -24.80 -5.87 6.79
N GLY A 199 -25.54 -6.98 6.67
CA GLY A 199 -26.70 -7.11 5.79
C GLY A 199 -26.38 -7.29 4.30
N LYS A 200 -25.11 -7.15 3.87
CA LYS A 200 -24.68 -7.44 2.50
C LYS A 200 -24.40 -8.94 2.33
N PRO A 201 -24.88 -9.59 1.24
CA PRO A 201 -24.59 -11.00 0.98
C PRO A 201 -23.09 -11.25 0.77
N ALA A 202 -22.59 -12.36 1.32
CA ALA A 202 -21.25 -12.88 1.10
C ALA A 202 -21.37 -14.28 0.47
N THR A 203 -21.63 -14.32 -0.84
CA THR A 203 -21.81 -15.55 -1.62
C THR A 203 -20.47 -16.21 -1.99
N ASP A 204 -19.39 -15.43 -1.98
CA ASP A 204 -18.03 -15.83 -2.31
C ASP A 204 -17.02 -14.81 -1.72
N TRP A 205 -15.72 -15.04 -1.98
CA TRP A 205 -14.67 -14.14 -1.50
C TRP A 205 -14.78 -12.71 -2.05
N THR A 206 -15.18 -12.57 -3.31
CA THR A 206 -15.32 -11.27 -3.98
C THR A 206 -16.43 -10.43 -3.37
N SER A 207 -17.61 -11.02 -3.15
CA SER A 207 -18.75 -10.35 -2.50
C SER A 207 -18.45 -10.00 -1.04
N LEU A 208 -17.77 -10.86 -0.29
CA LEU A 208 -17.35 -10.56 1.08
C LEU A 208 -16.37 -9.37 1.13
N THR A 209 -15.36 -9.36 0.25
CA THR A 209 -14.39 -8.25 0.20
C THR A 209 -15.04 -6.95 -0.27
N ASN A 210 -15.98 -6.99 -1.22
CA ASN A 210 -16.78 -5.83 -1.62
C ASN A 210 -17.66 -5.30 -0.48
N ALA A 211 -18.28 -6.19 0.30
CA ALA A 211 -19.03 -5.79 1.48
C ALA A 211 -18.13 -5.07 2.50
N LEU A 212 -16.91 -5.58 2.68
CA LEU A 212 -15.91 -5.05 3.61
C LEU A 212 -15.39 -3.66 3.22
N GLN A 213 -15.32 -3.32 1.92
CA GLN A 213 -14.80 -2.03 1.41
C GLN A 213 -15.55 -0.79 1.91
N ALA A 214 -16.79 -0.96 2.38
CA ALA A 214 -17.59 0.14 2.95
C ALA A 214 -17.21 0.49 4.40
N HIS A 215 -16.30 -0.27 5.01
CA HIS A 215 -15.95 -0.15 6.42
C HIS A 215 -14.49 0.26 6.62
N ARG A 216 -14.17 0.66 7.85
CA ARG A 216 -12.82 0.92 8.34
C ARG A 216 -12.48 -0.05 9.47
N ALA A 217 -11.18 -0.25 9.70
CA ALA A 217 -10.72 -0.91 10.91
C ALA A 217 -11.26 -0.17 12.15
N GLY A 218 -11.73 -0.93 13.14
CA GLY A 218 -12.41 -0.42 14.33
C GLY A 218 -13.94 -0.39 14.21
N ASP A 219 -14.50 -0.46 13.00
CA ASP A 219 -15.95 -0.53 12.81
C ASP A 219 -16.50 -1.83 13.41
N LYS A 220 -17.69 -1.75 14.00
CA LYS A 220 -18.46 -2.89 14.47
C LYS A 220 -19.45 -3.31 13.38
N VAL A 221 -19.34 -4.54 12.92
CA VAL A 221 -20.17 -5.11 11.85
C VAL A 221 -20.91 -6.34 12.36
N GLU A 222 -22.10 -6.60 11.83
CA GLU A 222 -22.81 -7.86 12.06
C GLU A 222 -22.34 -8.92 11.06
N VAL A 223 -21.91 -10.09 11.54
CA VAL A 223 -21.52 -11.23 10.70
C VAL A 223 -22.55 -12.33 10.85
N MET A 224 -23.23 -12.69 9.76
CA MET A 224 -24.07 -13.88 9.72
C MET A 224 -23.31 -15.04 9.10
N PHE A 225 -23.39 -16.19 9.74
CA PHE A 225 -22.67 -17.39 9.32
C PHE A 225 -23.42 -18.66 9.68
N TYR A 226 -23.03 -19.77 9.08
CA TYR A 226 -23.43 -21.11 9.49
C TYR A 226 -22.30 -21.80 10.25
N ARG A 227 -22.66 -22.48 11.35
CA ARG A 227 -21.78 -23.41 12.07
C ARG A 227 -22.45 -24.76 12.09
N GLY A 228 -22.04 -25.65 11.18
CA GLY A 228 -22.90 -26.77 10.79
C GLY A 228 -24.25 -26.25 10.27
N ALA A 229 -25.33 -26.98 10.50
CA ALA A 229 -26.66 -26.59 10.00
C ALA A 229 -27.29 -25.36 10.70
N GLU A 230 -26.67 -24.84 11.78
CA GLU A 230 -27.22 -23.73 12.56
C GLU A 230 -26.77 -22.38 11.99
N LYS A 231 -27.75 -21.51 11.68
CA LYS A 231 -27.51 -20.12 11.30
C LYS A 231 -27.30 -19.27 12.55
N ARG A 232 -26.21 -18.52 12.59
CA ARG A 232 -25.83 -17.65 13.72
C ARG A 232 -25.55 -16.24 13.22
N SER A 233 -25.64 -15.27 14.14
CA SER A 233 -25.21 -13.90 13.93
C SER A 233 -24.37 -13.45 15.11
N ILE A 234 -23.27 -12.75 14.85
CA ILE A 234 -22.39 -12.19 15.88
C ILE A 234 -21.97 -10.77 15.51
N PRO A 235 -21.89 -9.84 16.47
CA PRO A 235 -21.19 -8.59 16.27
C PRO A 235 -19.67 -8.83 16.30
N MET A 236 -18.95 -8.21 15.37
CA MET A 236 -17.50 -8.29 15.28
C MET A 236 -16.89 -6.91 15.06
N VAL A 237 -15.77 -6.63 15.72
CA VAL A 237 -14.99 -5.42 15.46
C VAL A 237 -13.93 -5.74 14.41
N LEU A 238 -13.91 -4.98 13.32
CA LEU A 238 -12.93 -5.13 12.26
C LEU A 238 -11.55 -4.75 12.77
N SER A 239 -10.56 -5.59 12.49
CA SER A 239 -9.16 -5.31 12.83
C SER A 239 -8.50 -4.43 11.78
N ARG A 240 -7.43 -3.76 12.19
CA ARG A 240 -6.46 -3.15 11.28
C ARG A 240 -5.43 -4.18 10.87
N ARG A 241 -4.74 -3.91 9.77
CA ARG A 241 -3.52 -4.65 9.41
C ARG A 241 -2.49 -4.51 10.55
N PRO A 242 -1.88 -5.60 11.01
CA PRO A 242 -0.72 -5.52 11.88
C PRO A 242 0.38 -4.70 11.20
N MET A 243 0.95 -3.74 11.94
CA MET A 243 1.96 -2.84 11.44
C MET A 243 3.23 -3.01 12.27
N PRO A 244 4.42 -2.97 11.64
CA PRO A 244 5.66 -2.92 12.41
C PRO A 244 5.74 -1.62 13.20
N ASP A 245 6.45 -1.67 14.33
CA ASP A 245 6.81 -0.45 15.05
C ASP A 245 7.77 0.37 14.20
N ILE A 246 7.37 1.60 13.86
CA ILE A 246 8.15 2.49 13.00
C ILE A 246 9.04 3.39 13.88
N PRO A 247 10.38 3.27 13.80
CA PRO A 247 11.27 4.16 14.54
C PRO A 247 11.12 5.61 14.08
N MET A 248 11.00 6.55 15.01
CA MET A 248 10.75 7.97 14.71
C MET A 248 12.00 8.76 14.31
N ASN A 249 13.17 8.12 14.19
CA ASN A 249 14.42 8.78 13.81
C ASN A 249 15.30 7.90 12.89
N PRO A 250 16.15 8.52 12.05
CA PRO A 250 17.03 7.83 11.09
C PRO A 250 17.88 6.72 11.71
N SER A 251 18.55 6.99 12.84
CA SER A 251 19.42 6.01 13.49
C SER A 251 18.66 4.78 13.97
N GLY A 252 17.46 4.96 14.52
CA GLY A 252 16.60 3.86 14.95
C GLY A 252 16.10 3.04 13.77
N LEU A 253 15.73 3.69 12.67
CA LEU A 253 15.33 3.00 11.44
C LEU A 253 16.49 2.19 10.85
N ALA A 254 17.67 2.78 10.72
CA ALA A 254 18.87 2.11 10.24
C ALA A 254 19.24 0.89 11.10
N GLN A 255 19.09 0.99 12.44
CA GLN A 255 19.32 -0.13 13.34
C GLN A 255 18.31 -1.26 13.14
N ALA A 256 17.02 -0.94 13.03
CA ALA A 256 15.96 -1.94 12.82
C ALA A 256 16.14 -2.67 11.47
N VAL A 257 16.44 -1.92 10.40
CA VAL A 257 16.71 -2.49 9.07
C VAL A 257 17.97 -3.34 9.08
N ARG A 258 19.05 -2.89 9.73
CA ARG A 258 20.29 -3.68 9.89
C ARG A 258 20.03 -5.01 10.58
N GLN A 259 19.24 -5.01 11.65
CA GLN A 259 18.93 -6.25 12.38
C GLN A 259 18.19 -7.23 11.47
N ARG A 260 17.21 -6.74 10.71
CA ARG A 260 16.43 -7.54 9.77
C ARG A 260 17.29 -8.13 8.64
N TYR A 261 18.18 -7.33 8.06
CA TYR A 261 19.14 -7.83 7.06
C TYR A 261 20.02 -8.92 7.66
N ALA A 262 20.61 -8.70 8.85
CA ALA A 262 21.43 -9.71 9.51
C ALA A 262 20.69 -11.05 9.77
N GLU A 263 19.40 -11.00 10.13
CA GLU A 263 18.56 -12.19 10.27
C GLU A 263 18.33 -12.90 8.93
N SER A 264 18.11 -12.13 7.86
CA SER A 264 17.89 -12.64 6.50
C SER A 264 19.17 -13.27 5.92
N ASP A 265 20.31 -12.60 6.10
CA ASP A 265 21.64 -13.06 5.69
C ASP A 265 22.04 -14.34 6.41
N ALA A 266 21.80 -14.41 7.72
CA ALA A 266 22.08 -15.62 8.49
C ALA A 266 21.29 -16.83 7.95
N ARG A 267 20.02 -16.62 7.57
CA ARG A 267 19.18 -17.66 6.96
C ARG A 267 19.70 -18.06 5.58
N LEU A 268 20.09 -17.11 4.73
CA LEU A 268 20.68 -17.38 3.42
C LEU A 268 22.00 -18.16 3.55
N ARG A 269 22.88 -17.75 4.46
CA ARG A 269 24.16 -18.42 4.72
C ARG A 269 23.97 -19.85 5.20
N GLU A 270 23.03 -20.08 6.13
CA GLU A 270 22.72 -21.44 6.58
C GLU A 270 22.09 -22.28 5.46
N PHE A 271 21.21 -21.69 4.65
CA PHE A 271 20.59 -22.36 3.50
C PHE A 271 21.63 -22.89 2.50
N PHE A 272 22.64 -22.08 2.16
CA PHE A 272 23.68 -22.48 1.20
C PHE A 272 24.77 -23.39 1.78
N LYS A 273 24.71 -23.74 3.07
CA LYS A 273 25.69 -24.62 3.69
C LYS A 273 25.61 -26.03 3.11
N GLY A 274 26.71 -26.47 2.48
CA GLY A 274 26.78 -27.78 1.83
C GLY A 274 26.09 -27.84 0.46
N VAL A 275 25.67 -26.71 -0.11
CA VAL A 275 25.21 -26.60 -1.49
C VAL A 275 26.43 -26.38 -2.39
N THR A 276 26.58 -27.19 -3.45
CA THR A 276 27.69 -27.01 -4.40
C THR A 276 27.38 -25.92 -5.42
N GLU A 277 28.42 -25.40 -6.08
CA GLU A 277 28.25 -24.39 -7.13
C GLU A 277 27.43 -24.91 -8.31
N GLU A 278 27.54 -26.19 -8.66
CA GLU A 278 26.73 -26.85 -9.68
C GLU A 278 25.25 -26.89 -9.27
N GLN A 279 24.96 -27.29 -8.03
CA GLN A 279 23.59 -27.31 -7.50
C GLN A 279 22.99 -25.91 -7.48
N ALA A 280 23.74 -24.90 -7.04
CA ALA A 280 23.27 -23.53 -7.00
C ALA A 280 23.08 -22.90 -8.39
N SER A 281 23.78 -23.41 -9.41
CA SER A 281 23.66 -22.96 -10.81
C SER A 281 22.61 -23.73 -11.61
N TYR A 282 22.04 -24.79 -11.03
CA TYR A 282 21.05 -25.62 -11.71
C TYR A 282 19.74 -24.86 -11.93
N LYS A 283 19.18 -24.98 -13.15
CA LYS A 283 17.89 -24.42 -13.54
C LYS A 283 16.89 -25.56 -13.74
N PRO A 284 15.76 -25.59 -13.01
CA PRO A 284 14.77 -26.66 -13.15
C PRO A 284 14.09 -26.67 -14.54
N GLY A 285 13.94 -25.48 -15.13
CA GLY A 285 13.35 -25.29 -16.46
C GLY A 285 13.88 -24.03 -17.17
N PRO A 286 13.57 -23.85 -18.48
CA PRO A 286 14.11 -22.75 -19.28
C PRO A 286 13.75 -21.34 -18.78
N GLN A 287 12.60 -21.21 -18.11
CA GLN A 287 12.08 -19.95 -17.55
C GLN A 287 12.20 -19.86 -16.03
N GLU A 288 12.74 -20.89 -15.39
CA GLU A 288 12.90 -20.93 -13.93
C GLU A 288 14.31 -20.45 -13.56
N TRP A 289 14.42 -19.77 -12.42
CA TRP A 289 15.70 -19.29 -11.92
C TRP A 289 16.44 -20.37 -11.12
N SER A 290 17.76 -20.39 -11.30
CA SER A 290 18.68 -21.07 -10.38
C SER A 290 18.77 -20.34 -9.04
N ALA A 291 19.32 -20.99 -8.01
CA ALA A 291 19.52 -20.35 -6.71
C ALA A 291 20.46 -19.13 -6.81
N LYS A 292 21.46 -19.16 -7.68
CA LYS A 292 22.31 -17.99 -7.98
C LYS A 292 21.54 -16.85 -8.65
N GLU A 293 20.65 -17.16 -9.58
CA GLU A 293 19.81 -16.14 -10.22
C GLU A 293 18.83 -15.51 -9.22
N VAL A 294 18.34 -16.27 -8.24
CA VAL A 294 17.54 -15.74 -7.12
C VAL A 294 18.37 -14.82 -6.20
N LEU A 295 19.61 -15.18 -5.87
CA LEU A 295 20.51 -14.27 -5.12
C LEU A 295 20.79 -12.98 -5.90
N ALA A 296 21.06 -13.09 -7.20
CA ALA A 296 21.25 -11.93 -8.07
C ALA A 296 19.99 -11.05 -8.16
N HIS A 297 18.80 -11.65 -8.11
CA HIS A 297 17.53 -10.94 -8.01
C HIS A 297 17.43 -10.13 -6.71
N PHE A 298 17.82 -10.69 -5.56
CA PHE A 298 17.86 -9.93 -4.30
C PHE A 298 18.81 -8.74 -4.34
N ILE A 299 20.00 -8.90 -4.92
CA ILE A 299 20.94 -7.78 -5.12
C ILE A 299 20.29 -6.66 -5.96
N HIS A 300 19.56 -6.99 -7.02
CA HIS A 300 18.87 -5.96 -7.82
C HIS A 300 17.69 -5.33 -7.10
N GLY A 301 16.99 -6.09 -6.26
CA GLY A 301 15.98 -5.57 -5.35
C GLY A 301 16.56 -4.51 -4.41
N GLU A 302 17.70 -4.81 -3.78
CA GLU A 302 18.35 -3.88 -2.87
C GLU A 302 18.91 -2.64 -3.58
N ARG A 303 19.50 -2.79 -4.77
CA ARG A 303 19.90 -1.65 -5.60
C ARG A 303 18.72 -0.79 -6.02
N TYR A 304 17.56 -1.40 -6.27
CA TYR A 304 16.34 -0.64 -6.54
C TYR A 304 15.89 0.13 -5.30
N THR A 305 15.93 -0.50 -4.12
CA THR A 305 15.64 0.16 -2.84
C THR A 305 16.47 1.42 -2.66
N GLY A 306 17.78 1.36 -2.91
CA GLY A 306 18.66 2.55 -2.88
C GLY A 306 18.18 3.67 -3.80
N ASN A 307 17.93 3.36 -5.07
CA ASN A 307 17.40 4.36 -6.04
C ASN A 307 16.04 4.93 -5.62
N TRP A 308 15.15 4.09 -5.09
CA TRP A 308 13.83 4.52 -4.65
C TRP A 308 13.92 5.46 -3.44
N ILE A 309 14.82 5.20 -2.49
CA ILE A 309 15.09 6.11 -1.36
C ILE A 309 15.50 7.49 -1.88
N GLU A 310 16.40 7.54 -2.88
CA GLU A 310 16.80 8.82 -3.50
C GLU A 310 15.62 9.54 -4.16
N GLU A 311 14.81 8.84 -4.95
CA GLU A 311 13.63 9.42 -5.60
C GLU A 311 12.62 9.96 -4.58
N LEU A 312 12.44 9.25 -3.46
CA LEU A 312 11.56 9.63 -2.37
C LEU A 312 12.08 10.87 -1.62
N ILE A 313 13.40 10.91 -1.36
CA ILE A 313 14.08 12.10 -0.81
C ILE A 313 13.97 13.28 -1.78
N ALA A 314 14.04 13.06 -3.08
CA ALA A 314 13.85 14.13 -4.07
C ALA A 314 12.37 14.55 -4.24
N GLY A 315 11.42 13.70 -3.85
CA GLY A 315 10.00 13.89 -4.14
C GLY A 315 9.70 13.81 -5.65
N GLN A 316 10.43 12.95 -6.36
CA GLN A 316 10.38 12.79 -7.82
C GLN A 316 10.29 11.31 -8.22
N GLU A 317 9.38 10.59 -7.59
CA GLU A 317 9.18 9.17 -7.90
C GLU A 317 8.69 8.97 -9.32
N ARG A 318 9.35 8.06 -10.02
CA ARG A 318 8.97 7.70 -11.38
C ARG A 318 7.92 6.60 -11.35
N TRP A 319 6.95 6.70 -12.26
CA TRP A 319 6.07 5.58 -12.58
C TRP A 319 6.75 4.73 -13.65
N ALA A 320 6.84 3.42 -13.42
CA ALA A 320 7.34 2.46 -14.39
C ALA A 320 6.21 1.52 -14.78
N ASP A 321 6.14 1.17 -16.07
CA ASP A 321 5.14 0.21 -16.60
C ASP A 321 5.39 -1.22 -16.09
N ASP A 322 6.62 -1.52 -15.68
CA ASP A 322 7.03 -2.80 -15.11
C ASP A 322 8.29 -2.65 -14.24
N TRP A 323 8.63 -3.70 -13.49
CA TRP A 323 9.81 -3.79 -12.65
C TRP A 323 11.07 -4.10 -13.47
N ALA A 324 11.79 -3.05 -13.87
CA ALA A 324 13.04 -3.17 -14.65
C ALA A 324 14.19 -3.88 -13.89
N GLY A 325 14.07 -4.12 -12.59
CA GLY A 325 15.08 -4.79 -11.77
C GLY A 325 15.24 -6.30 -12.06
N ASN A 326 14.21 -6.96 -12.60
CA ASN A 326 14.16 -8.42 -12.74
C ASN A 326 14.40 -8.92 -14.16
N LEU A 327 14.97 -8.06 -15.02
CA LEU A 327 15.32 -8.46 -16.38
C LEU A 327 16.32 -9.62 -16.32
N HIS A 328 15.99 -10.72 -17.00
CA HIS A 328 16.80 -11.94 -17.04
C HIS A 328 18.25 -11.66 -17.49
N GLU A 329 18.45 -10.69 -18.38
CA GLU A 329 19.75 -10.22 -18.84
C GLU A 329 20.57 -9.62 -17.69
N ARG A 330 19.94 -8.80 -16.85
CA ARG A 330 20.59 -8.11 -15.72
C ARG A 330 20.94 -9.09 -14.60
N VAL A 331 20.03 -10.03 -14.31
CA VAL A 331 20.25 -11.14 -13.38
C VAL A 331 21.44 -11.99 -13.85
N ARG A 332 21.42 -12.46 -15.11
CA ARG A 332 22.53 -13.25 -15.69
C ARG A 332 23.85 -12.49 -15.72
N ALA A 333 23.84 -11.19 -16.02
CA ALA A 333 25.04 -10.36 -15.99
C ALA A 333 25.65 -10.28 -14.59
N THR A 334 24.81 -10.26 -13.54
CA THR A 334 25.26 -10.22 -12.15
C THR A 334 25.83 -11.56 -11.72
N VAL A 335 25.19 -12.67 -12.06
CA VAL A 335 25.78 -14.02 -11.85
C VAL A 335 27.10 -14.18 -12.61
N LYS A 336 27.24 -13.58 -13.80
CA LYS A 336 28.52 -13.59 -14.54
C LYS A 336 29.61 -12.77 -13.85
N ALA A 337 29.25 -11.64 -13.23
CA ALA A 337 30.17 -10.78 -12.51
C ALA A 337 30.59 -11.36 -11.15
N TYR A 338 29.66 -12.04 -10.47
CA TYR A 338 29.82 -12.69 -9.18
C TYR A 338 29.50 -14.18 -9.33
N PRO A 339 30.45 -14.99 -9.81
CA PRO A 339 30.18 -16.33 -10.31
C PRO A 339 29.88 -17.36 -9.22
N THR A 340 30.27 -17.11 -7.97
CA THR A 340 30.10 -18.07 -6.87
C THR A 340 29.00 -17.62 -5.90
N VAL A 341 28.44 -18.58 -5.16
CA VAL A 341 27.47 -18.25 -4.09
C VAL A 341 28.07 -17.30 -3.05
N PRO A 342 29.31 -17.51 -2.54
CA PRO A 342 29.95 -16.55 -1.65
C PRO A 342 30.08 -15.13 -2.23
N ASP A 343 30.39 -14.98 -3.52
CA ASP A 343 30.50 -13.66 -4.16
C ASP A 343 29.14 -12.94 -4.18
N LEU A 344 28.07 -13.66 -4.52
CA LEU A 344 26.71 -13.10 -4.55
C LEU A 344 26.21 -12.72 -3.15
N LEU A 345 26.42 -13.57 -2.14
CA LEU A 345 26.07 -13.24 -0.76
C LEU A 345 26.84 -12.01 -0.26
N GLN A 346 28.13 -11.93 -0.56
CA GLN A 346 28.95 -10.77 -0.18
C GLN A 346 28.50 -9.48 -0.90
N GLU A 347 28.11 -9.56 -2.17
CA GLU A 347 27.61 -8.41 -2.92
C GLU A 347 26.25 -7.91 -2.37
N LEU A 348 25.36 -8.83 -1.99
CA LEU A 348 24.10 -8.49 -1.33
C LEU A 348 24.36 -7.71 -0.04
N GLU A 349 25.17 -8.26 0.86
CA GLU A 349 25.50 -7.63 2.14
C GLU A 349 26.16 -6.26 1.97
N ARG A 350 27.04 -6.08 0.97
CA ARG A 350 27.63 -4.76 0.67
C ARG A 350 26.59 -3.74 0.27
N THR A 351 25.62 -4.15 -0.55
CA THR A 351 24.54 -3.26 -1.02
C THR A 351 23.62 -2.89 0.15
N GLU A 352 23.27 -3.85 1.00
CA GLU A 352 22.49 -3.63 2.22
C GLU A 352 23.19 -2.71 3.22
N MET A 353 24.51 -2.83 3.36
CA MET A 353 25.32 -1.91 4.18
C MET A 353 25.26 -0.46 3.68
N GLU A 354 25.26 -0.26 2.36
CA GLU A 354 25.08 1.07 1.76
C GLU A 354 23.71 1.64 2.09
N THR A 355 22.64 0.86 1.91
CA THR A 355 21.27 1.25 2.29
C THR A 355 21.18 1.60 3.76
N VAL A 356 21.68 0.77 4.67
CA VAL A 356 21.67 1.05 6.11
C VAL A 356 22.42 2.34 6.44
N SER A 357 23.52 2.63 5.74
CA SER A 357 24.29 3.87 5.93
C SER A 357 23.50 5.08 5.42
N LEU A 358 22.88 4.98 4.25
CA LEU A 358 21.99 5.99 3.70
C LEU A 358 20.81 6.30 4.66
N LEU A 359 20.23 5.27 5.27
CA LEU A 359 19.15 5.42 6.25
C LEU A 359 19.59 6.15 7.51
N ALA A 360 20.83 5.94 7.98
CA ALA A 360 21.36 6.62 9.16
C ALA A 360 21.57 8.12 8.90
N ASP A 361 21.89 8.49 7.66
CA ASP A 361 22.22 9.84 7.22
C ASP A 361 21.05 10.56 6.51
N LEU A 362 19.80 10.08 6.69
CA LEU A 362 18.63 10.71 6.08
C LEU A 362 18.54 12.22 6.42
N PRO A 363 18.36 13.09 5.42
CA PRO A 363 18.31 14.53 5.66
C PRO A 363 17.15 14.96 6.57
N ALA A 364 17.38 15.93 7.45
CA ALA A 364 16.36 16.42 8.38
C ALA A 364 15.07 16.91 7.68
N TYR A 365 15.18 17.51 6.49
CA TYR A 365 14.02 17.95 5.72
C TYR A 365 13.19 16.77 5.18
N PHE A 366 13.81 15.61 4.94
CA PHE A 366 13.11 14.39 4.56
C PHE A 366 12.39 13.79 5.77
N VAL A 367 13.07 13.70 6.92
CA VAL A 367 12.47 13.21 8.17
C VAL A 367 11.26 14.06 8.58
N ALA A 368 11.28 15.36 8.31
CA ALA A 368 10.15 16.26 8.54
C ALA A 368 8.94 16.00 7.62
N ARG A 369 9.11 15.31 6.49
CA ARG A 369 8.03 14.79 5.64
C ARG A 369 7.59 13.43 6.18
N LYS A 370 6.77 13.47 7.23
CA LYS A 370 6.35 12.28 7.97
C LYS A 370 5.70 11.22 7.10
N GLY A 371 4.90 11.60 6.09
CA GLY A 371 4.31 10.67 5.12
C GLY A 371 5.37 9.86 4.36
N SER A 372 6.31 10.55 3.70
CA SER A 372 7.40 9.92 2.95
C SER A 372 8.30 9.07 3.87
N TYR A 373 8.67 9.61 5.03
CA TYR A 373 9.49 8.88 6.02
C TYR A 373 8.80 7.61 6.50
N TRP A 374 7.51 7.70 6.87
CA TRP A 374 6.74 6.56 7.34
C TRP A 374 6.58 5.50 6.24
N ARG A 375 6.32 5.91 4.99
CA ARG A 375 6.22 5.00 3.85
C ARG A 375 7.54 4.26 3.61
N LEU A 376 8.66 4.97 3.66
CA LEU A 376 9.99 4.36 3.59
C LEU A 376 10.19 3.32 4.69
N ALA A 377 10.02 3.75 5.95
CA ALA A 377 10.28 2.91 7.10
C ALA A 377 9.38 1.67 7.12
N HIS A 378 8.10 1.83 6.80
CA HIS A 378 7.16 0.73 6.68
C HIS A 378 7.60 -0.27 5.61
N SER A 379 7.89 0.18 4.39
CA SER A 379 8.30 -0.70 3.29
C SER A 379 9.55 -1.53 3.60
N LEU A 380 10.51 -0.96 4.36
CA LEU A 380 11.74 -1.67 4.75
C LEU A 380 11.54 -2.64 5.93
N LEU A 381 10.49 -2.44 6.73
CA LEU A 381 10.21 -3.22 7.94
C LEU A 381 9.03 -4.19 7.79
N GLU A 382 8.34 -4.22 6.65
CA GLU A 382 7.28 -5.21 6.35
C GLU A 382 7.81 -6.65 6.48
N ASP A 383 6.95 -7.63 6.76
CA ASP A 383 7.37 -9.04 6.94
C ASP A 383 8.15 -9.61 5.75
N PRO A 384 9.15 -10.49 5.97
CA PRO A 384 10.05 -11.01 4.93
C PRO A 384 9.39 -12.13 4.08
N TYR A 385 8.11 -11.97 3.72
CA TYR A 385 7.36 -12.95 2.94
C TYR A 385 8.05 -13.27 1.60
N HIS A 386 8.57 -12.23 0.93
CA HIS A 386 9.30 -12.37 -0.32
C HIS A 386 10.54 -13.28 -0.20
N LEU A 387 11.33 -13.15 0.87
CA LEU A 387 12.47 -14.02 1.13
C LEU A 387 12.02 -15.47 1.35
N ASN A 388 10.95 -15.68 2.11
CA ASN A 388 10.44 -17.02 2.42
C ASN A 388 10.02 -17.77 1.14
N GLN A 389 9.25 -17.11 0.26
CA GLN A 389 8.84 -17.71 -1.02
C GLN A 389 10.04 -18.10 -1.89
N HIS A 390 11.06 -17.26 -1.93
CA HIS A 390 12.26 -17.52 -2.72
C HIS A 390 13.18 -18.58 -2.10
N LEU A 391 13.23 -18.71 -0.77
CA LEU A 391 13.91 -19.84 -0.11
C LEU A 391 13.26 -21.17 -0.50
N GLU A 392 11.93 -21.25 -0.52
CA GLU A 392 11.19 -22.44 -0.98
C GLU A 392 11.49 -22.74 -2.46
N GLN A 393 11.48 -21.72 -3.32
CA GLN A 393 11.83 -21.84 -4.73
C GLN A 393 13.27 -22.38 -4.93
N MET A 394 14.24 -21.81 -4.20
CA MET A 394 15.63 -22.26 -4.27
C MET A 394 15.79 -23.69 -3.75
N GLN A 395 15.08 -24.06 -2.68
CA GLN A 395 15.09 -25.40 -2.11
C GLN A 395 14.64 -26.42 -3.16
N ALA A 396 13.50 -26.17 -3.82
CA ALA A 396 12.98 -27.02 -4.88
C ALA A 396 13.98 -27.18 -6.04
N SER A 397 14.65 -26.09 -6.41
CA SER A 397 15.68 -26.11 -7.46
C SER A 397 16.90 -26.98 -7.08
N ILE A 398 17.40 -26.83 -5.86
CA ILE A 398 18.54 -27.60 -5.36
C ILE A 398 18.19 -29.10 -5.22
N GLU A 399 16.99 -29.43 -4.77
CA GLU A 399 16.50 -30.82 -4.71
C GLU A 399 16.42 -31.45 -6.10
N ALA A 400 15.90 -30.71 -7.09
CA ALA A 400 15.88 -31.16 -8.47
C ALA A 400 17.30 -31.38 -9.03
N ALA A 401 18.28 -30.57 -8.62
CA ALA A 401 19.68 -30.76 -8.99
C ALA A 401 20.31 -32.02 -8.39
N ARG A 402 19.98 -32.34 -7.12
CA ARG A 402 20.48 -33.54 -6.41
C ARG A 402 19.96 -34.86 -6.97
N ASN A 403 18.81 -34.81 -7.65
CA ASN A 403 18.15 -35.98 -8.23
C ASN A 403 18.58 -36.26 -9.69
N LYS A 404 19.53 -35.49 -10.23
CA LYS A 404 20.15 -35.68 -11.54
C LYS A 404 21.58 -36.17 -11.37
#